data_AF-A0A5A7S9A5-F1
#
_entry.id   AF-A0A5A7S9A5-F1
#
_cell.length_a   1.000
_cell.length_b   1.000
_cell.length_c   1.000
_cell.angle_alpha   90.00
_cell.angle_beta   90.00
_cell.angle_gamma   90.00
#
_symmetry.space_group_name_H-M   'P 1'
#
loop_
_entity.id
_entity.type
_entity.pdbx_description
1 polymer ?
#
loop_
_entity_poly.entity_id
_entity_poly.type
_entity_poly.pdbx_seq_one_letter_code
_entity_poly.pdbx_strand_id
1 'polypeptide(L)'
;MTELEELISDTWDAVEFLRAQMFARAKPQDGAAQGDGERQETGREVSTGAKPKSKPPFNLDAMDAADAEVAALIGWADTLGLRGQYRGWVWRVNGVARGVLYDDTRAVRDVTKLLTDWLRAGGNAPDGMLDDIRSVRNTNRKNWPELDVFLERPIVERSRVDDPNQYALSL
;
A
#
# COMPACT_ATOMS: atom_id res chain seq x y z
N MET A 1 -16.55 -0.37 -13.15
CA MET A 1 -15.28 -0.17 -12.44
C MET A 1 -14.51 -1.46 -12.52
N THR A 2 -13.26 -1.43 -12.97
CA THR A 2 -12.39 -2.62 -12.93
C THR A 2 -11.72 -2.70 -11.56
N GLU A 3 -11.25 -3.89 -11.17
CA GLU A 3 -10.51 -4.06 -9.91
C GLU A 3 -9.28 -3.13 -9.82
N LEU A 4 -8.60 -2.91 -10.96
CA LEU A 4 -7.48 -1.98 -11.03
C LEU A 4 -7.92 -0.55 -10.76
N GLU A 5 -9.02 -0.10 -11.36
CA GLU A 5 -9.56 1.25 -11.15
C GLU A 5 -9.90 1.48 -9.66
N GLU A 6 -10.47 0.46 -9.02
CA GLU A 6 -10.80 0.47 -7.59
C GLU A 6 -9.54 0.51 -6.70
N LEU A 7 -8.54 -0.33 -6.97
CA LEU A 7 -7.30 -0.30 -6.21
C LEU A 7 -6.59 1.05 -6.30
N ILE A 8 -6.59 1.65 -7.51
CA ILE A 8 -6.02 2.98 -7.74
C ILE A 8 -6.80 4.06 -7.00
N SER A 9 -8.13 4.03 -7.05
CA SER A 9 -8.96 5.01 -6.34
C SER A 9 -8.72 4.97 -4.84
N ASP A 10 -8.61 3.76 -4.30
CA ASP A 10 -8.46 3.51 -2.86
C ASP A 10 -7.02 3.70 -2.37
N THR A 11 -6.05 3.93 -3.26
CA THR A 11 -4.63 4.12 -2.87
C THR A 11 -4.43 5.38 -2.04
N TRP A 12 -5.17 6.45 -2.35
CA TRP A 12 -5.14 7.67 -1.56
C TRP A 12 -5.54 7.41 -0.10
N ASP A 13 -6.70 6.79 0.08
CA ASP A 13 -7.27 6.50 1.38
C ASP A 13 -6.39 5.52 2.17
N ALA A 14 -5.82 4.51 1.51
CA ALA A 14 -4.88 3.59 2.12
C ALA A 14 -3.61 4.29 2.62
N VAL A 15 -3.05 5.21 1.84
CA VAL A 15 -1.88 6.00 2.25
C VAL A 15 -2.24 6.91 3.41
N GLU A 16 -3.38 7.60 3.41
CA GLU A 16 -3.80 8.43 4.55
C GLU A 16 -3.96 7.59 5.82
N PHE A 17 -4.60 6.42 5.72
CA PHE A 17 -4.74 5.49 6.83
C PHE A 17 -3.37 5.07 7.39
N LEU A 18 -2.46 4.57 6.54
CA LEU A 18 -1.15 4.08 6.96
C LEU A 18 -0.29 5.21 7.54
N ARG A 19 -0.37 6.41 6.96
CA ARG A 19 0.32 7.60 7.48
C ARG A 19 -0.21 8.01 8.86
N ALA A 20 -1.51 7.86 9.12
CA ALA A 20 -2.07 8.09 10.45
C ALA A 20 -1.53 7.08 11.49
N GLN A 21 -1.23 5.84 11.09
CA GLN A 21 -0.66 4.83 11.98
C GLN A 21 0.78 5.12 12.41
N MET A 22 1.51 5.99 11.71
CA MET A 22 2.89 6.38 12.07
C MET A 22 2.99 7.03 13.45
N PHE A 23 1.92 7.69 13.89
CA PHE A 23 1.85 8.41 15.16
C PHE A 23 0.87 7.77 16.15
N ALA A 24 0.10 6.77 15.70
CA ALA A 24 -0.68 5.92 16.58
C ALA A 24 0.24 4.89 17.24
N ARG A 25 -0.10 4.41 18.45
CA ARG A 25 0.56 3.21 19.05
C ARG A 25 0.14 1.90 18.36
N ALA A 26 -0.25 1.98 17.09
CA ALA A 26 -0.61 0.83 16.29
C ALA A 26 0.67 0.26 15.67
N LYS A 27 0.90 -1.04 15.85
CA LYS A 27 2.01 -1.83 15.32
C LYS A 27 1.47 -2.86 14.32
N PRO A 28 2.21 -3.16 13.24
CA PRO A 28 1.81 -4.18 12.28
C PRO A 28 1.63 -5.54 12.98
N GLN A 29 0.71 -6.36 12.47
CA GLN A 29 0.59 -7.75 12.88
C GLN A 29 1.56 -8.61 12.07
N ASP A 30 2.50 -9.28 12.74
CA ASP A 30 3.46 -10.19 12.11
C ASP A 30 2.79 -11.51 11.69
N GLY A 31 1.83 -11.48 10.76
CA GLY A 31 1.23 -12.67 10.11
C GLY A 31 0.76 -13.81 11.03
N ALA A 32 0.67 -13.57 12.34
CA ALA A 32 0.39 -14.58 13.34
C ALA A 32 -1.12 -14.76 13.40
N ALA A 33 -1.54 -16.01 13.24
CA ALA A 33 -2.93 -16.42 13.23
C ALA A 33 -3.74 -15.75 14.34
N GLN A 34 -4.98 -15.35 14.01
CA GLN A 34 -5.98 -14.90 14.96
C GLN A 34 -6.10 -15.90 16.11
N GLY A 35 -5.52 -15.55 17.24
CA GLY A 35 -5.77 -16.16 18.54
C GLY A 35 -5.79 -15.03 19.55
N ASP A 36 -6.73 -15.10 20.50
CA ASP A 36 -6.94 -14.16 21.61
C ASP A 36 -5.75 -14.11 22.59
N GLY A 37 -4.55 -13.89 22.08
CA GLY A 37 -3.30 -13.73 22.80
C GLY A 37 -2.82 -12.29 22.63
N GLU A 38 -2.30 -11.73 23.72
CA GLU A 38 -1.71 -10.40 23.78
C GLU A 38 -0.81 -10.10 22.57
N ARG A 39 -1.04 -8.92 21.96
CA ARG A 39 -0.28 -8.36 20.85
C ARG A 39 1.22 -8.49 21.11
N GLN A 40 1.91 -9.42 20.43
CA GLN A 40 3.37 -9.50 20.53
C GLN A 40 4.01 -8.27 19.91
N GLU A 41 4.88 -7.61 20.68
CA GLU A 41 5.50 -6.33 20.36
C GLU A 41 6.75 -6.51 19.48
N THR A 42 6.61 -6.69 18.17
CA THR A 42 7.76 -6.90 17.27
C THR A 42 8.04 -5.75 16.27
N GLY A 43 7.19 -4.73 16.20
CA GLY A 43 7.33 -3.61 15.23
C GLY A 43 8.51 -2.64 15.50
N ARG A 44 9.09 -2.08 14.43
CA ARG A 44 10.26 -1.19 14.48
C ARG A 44 9.84 0.26 14.81
N GLU A 45 10.11 0.69 16.03
CA GLU A 45 9.83 2.05 16.50
C GLU A 45 11.09 2.89 16.69
N VAL A 46 11.01 4.19 16.35
CA VAL A 46 12.06 5.17 16.70
C VAL A 46 11.58 6.00 17.88
N SER A 47 12.18 5.78 19.05
CA SER A 47 11.94 6.59 20.24
C SER A 47 12.79 7.85 20.20
N THR A 48 12.15 9.02 20.23
CA THR A 48 12.86 10.29 20.48
C THR A 48 13.09 10.41 21.99
N GLY A 49 14.35 10.38 22.42
CA GLY A 49 14.73 10.27 23.83
C GLY A 49 13.95 11.18 24.80
N ALA A 50 13.34 10.53 25.79
CA ALA A 50 12.95 10.95 27.15
C ALA A 50 12.59 12.43 27.43
N LYS A 51 11.30 12.70 27.69
CA LYS A 51 10.74 13.68 28.66
C LYS A 51 9.22 13.44 28.84
N PRO A 52 8.54 13.92 29.92
CA PRO A 52 7.13 13.65 30.22
C PRO A 52 6.08 14.23 29.23
N LYS A 53 6.53 14.66 28.04
CA LYS A 53 5.73 15.16 26.91
C LYS A 53 6.32 14.67 25.57
N SER A 54 6.99 13.52 25.56
CA SER A 54 7.60 12.98 24.35
C SER A 54 6.51 12.63 23.33
N LYS A 55 6.72 13.04 22.07
CA LYS A 55 5.86 12.65 20.95
C LYS A 55 5.75 11.11 20.93
N PRO A 56 4.59 10.55 20.54
CA PRO A 56 4.44 9.11 20.42
C PRO A 56 5.56 8.52 19.54
N PRO A 57 6.01 7.29 19.84
CA PRO A 57 7.04 6.63 19.05
C PRO A 57 6.60 6.59 17.58
N PHE A 58 7.55 6.87 16.69
CA PHE A 58 7.30 6.87 15.26
C PHE A 58 7.37 5.44 14.74
N ASN A 59 6.26 4.96 14.17
CA ASN A 59 6.21 3.62 13.59
C ASN A 59 6.79 3.63 12.16
N LEU A 60 7.96 3.00 11.99
CA LEU A 60 8.63 2.91 10.70
C LEU A 60 7.92 1.94 9.74
N ASP A 61 7.33 0.87 10.25
CA ASP A 61 6.65 -0.13 9.42
C ASP A 61 5.39 0.47 8.75
N ALA A 62 4.70 1.38 9.45
CA ALA A 62 3.59 2.14 8.89
C ALA A 62 4.04 3.10 7.77
N MET A 63 5.20 3.75 7.97
CA MET A 63 5.80 4.62 6.96
C MET A 63 6.22 3.83 5.72
N ASP A 64 6.91 2.71 5.91
CA ASP A 64 7.37 1.83 4.82
C ASP A 64 6.19 1.24 4.04
N ALA A 65 5.11 0.85 4.72
CA ALA A 65 3.86 0.39 4.10
C ALA A 65 3.19 1.48 3.25
N ALA A 66 3.10 2.71 3.78
CA ALA A 66 2.57 3.84 3.03
C ALA A 66 3.44 4.16 1.80
N ASP A 67 4.76 4.15 1.98
CA ASP A 67 5.73 4.42 0.91
C ASP A 67 5.70 3.35 -0.19
N ALA A 68 5.40 2.09 0.16
CA ALA A 68 5.20 1.03 -0.83
C ALA A 68 3.96 1.27 -1.72
N GLU A 69 2.83 1.70 -1.17
CA GLU A 69 1.62 2.07 -1.95
C GLU A 69 1.94 3.22 -2.91
N VAL A 70 2.61 4.25 -2.40
CA VAL A 70 3.04 5.40 -3.20
C VAL A 70 4.00 4.98 -4.31
N ALA A 71 5.00 4.16 -3.98
CA ALA A 71 6.01 3.70 -4.93
C ALA A 71 5.37 2.92 -6.09
N ALA A 72 4.42 2.02 -5.79
CA ALA A 72 3.69 1.27 -6.81
C ALA A 72 2.88 2.21 -7.71
N LEU A 73 2.07 3.08 -7.12
CA LEU A 73 1.20 3.99 -7.87
C LEU A 73 1.98 4.96 -8.77
N ILE A 74 2.99 5.63 -8.19
CA ILE A 74 3.81 6.61 -8.92
C ILE A 74 4.72 5.91 -9.93
N GLY A 75 5.24 4.74 -9.60
CA GLY A 75 6.02 3.92 -10.52
C GLY A 75 5.26 3.63 -11.81
N TRP A 76 3.99 3.24 -11.69
CA TRP A 76 3.14 3.02 -12.86
C TRP A 76 2.78 4.30 -13.61
N ALA A 77 2.51 5.40 -12.92
CA ALA A 77 2.31 6.68 -13.57
C ALA A 77 3.54 7.13 -14.39
N ASP A 78 4.74 6.91 -13.87
CA ASP A 78 5.97 7.20 -14.59
C ASP A 78 6.17 6.28 -15.81
N THR A 79 5.91 4.98 -15.66
CA THR A 79 5.95 4.00 -16.76
C THR A 79 5.00 4.37 -17.90
N LEU A 80 3.83 4.93 -17.56
CA LEU A 80 2.84 5.42 -18.52
C LEU A 80 3.19 6.80 -19.11
N GLY A 81 4.34 7.39 -18.76
CA GLY A 81 4.76 8.70 -19.24
C GLY A 81 3.97 9.87 -18.66
N LEU A 82 3.28 9.66 -17.53
CA LEU A 82 2.51 10.70 -16.84
C LEU A 82 3.37 11.54 -15.90
N ARG A 83 4.68 11.31 -15.90
CA ARG A 83 5.63 12.09 -15.10
C ARG A 83 5.58 13.56 -15.48
N GLY A 84 5.45 14.43 -14.48
CA GLY A 84 5.31 15.88 -14.66
C GLY A 84 3.88 16.38 -14.82
N GLN A 85 2.89 15.48 -14.88
CA GLN A 85 1.47 15.84 -14.89
C GLN A 85 0.86 15.93 -13.47
N TYR A 86 1.52 15.32 -12.49
CA TYR A 86 1.15 15.40 -11.06
C TYR A 86 2.09 16.32 -10.29
N ARG A 87 1.60 16.88 -9.19
CA ARG A 87 2.34 17.82 -8.32
C ARG A 87 2.71 17.16 -7.01
N GLY A 88 3.79 17.61 -6.39
CA GLY A 88 4.20 17.17 -5.05
C GLY A 88 5.59 16.55 -5.04
N TRP A 89 6.11 16.35 -3.83
CA TRP A 89 7.47 15.87 -3.64
C TRP A 89 7.53 14.35 -3.49
N VAL A 90 8.13 13.70 -4.48
CA VAL A 90 8.36 12.24 -4.48
C VAL A 90 9.84 11.99 -4.22
N TRP A 91 10.15 11.16 -3.22
CA TRP A 91 11.53 10.76 -2.98
C TRP A 91 11.88 9.57 -3.89
N ARG A 92 13.08 9.60 -4.46
CA ARG A 92 13.50 8.68 -5.50
C ARG A 92 14.91 8.17 -5.24
N VAL A 93 15.16 6.92 -5.60
CA VAL A 93 16.49 6.31 -5.61
C VAL A 93 16.73 5.75 -7.01
N ASN A 94 17.80 6.21 -7.66
CA ASN A 94 18.14 5.85 -9.04
C ASN A 94 16.97 6.06 -10.03
N GLY A 95 16.21 7.16 -9.84
CA GLY A 95 15.07 7.51 -10.68
C GLY A 95 13.75 6.81 -10.32
N VAL A 96 13.78 5.76 -9.50
CA VAL A 96 12.59 4.99 -9.10
C VAL A 96 11.92 5.64 -7.88
N ALA A 97 10.60 5.80 -7.94
CA ALA A 97 9.81 6.30 -6.82
C ALA A 97 9.91 5.35 -5.63
N ARG A 98 10.13 5.92 -4.44
CA ARG A 98 10.20 5.15 -3.20
C ARG A 98 9.17 5.58 -2.16
N GLY A 99 8.51 6.71 -2.36
CA GLY A 99 7.50 7.25 -1.47
C GLY A 99 7.32 8.75 -1.65
N VAL A 100 6.62 9.40 -0.73
CA VAL A 100 6.50 10.87 -0.69
C VAL A 100 7.48 11.48 0.30
N LEU A 101 7.93 12.69 -0.02
CA LEU A 101 8.85 13.45 0.82
C LEU A 101 8.01 14.25 1.83
N TYR A 102 8.35 14.12 3.12
CA TYR A 102 7.54 14.64 4.24
C TYR A 102 6.13 14.03 4.24
N ASP A 103 5.13 14.84 4.60
CA ASP A 103 3.70 14.50 4.56
C ASP A 103 3.03 15.05 3.28
N ASP A 104 3.80 15.29 2.20
CA ASP A 104 3.27 15.82 0.96
C ASP A 104 2.56 14.73 0.14
N THR A 105 1.34 14.44 0.55
CA THR A 105 0.50 13.42 -0.09
C THR A 105 -0.08 13.91 -1.42
N ARG A 106 0.01 15.20 -1.79
CA ARG A 106 -0.58 15.75 -3.04
C ARG A 106 -0.23 14.94 -4.30
N ALA A 107 0.99 14.39 -4.36
CA ALA A 107 1.43 13.54 -5.46
C ALA A 107 0.55 12.29 -5.61
N VAL A 108 0.21 11.64 -4.50
CA VAL A 108 -0.65 10.45 -4.49
C VAL A 108 -2.04 10.80 -4.99
N ARG A 109 -2.63 11.88 -4.46
CA ARG A 109 -3.96 12.34 -4.88
C ARG A 109 -4.04 12.69 -6.37
N ASP A 110 -3.06 13.44 -6.85
CA ASP A 110 -2.99 13.85 -8.26
C ASP A 110 -2.80 12.63 -9.15
N VAL A 111 -1.91 11.70 -8.79
CA VAL A 111 -1.67 10.48 -9.56
C VAL A 111 -2.87 9.55 -9.56
N THR A 112 -3.51 9.32 -8.42
CA THR A 112 -4.75 8.53 -8.34
C THR A 112 -5.77 9.08 -9.32
N LYS A 113 -6.03 10.39 -9.29
CA LYS A 113 -6.96 11.03 -10.22
C LYS A 113 -6.54 10.84 -11.68
N LEU A 114 -5.29 11.11 -12.01
CA LEU A 114 -4.76 11.00 -13.38
C LEU A 114 -4.90 9.57 -13.92
N LEU A 115 -4.55 8.56 -13.13
CA LEU A 115 -4.64 7.17 -13.54
C LEU A 115 -6.09 6.70 -13.67
N THR A 116 -6.97 7.09 -12.74
CA THR A 116 -8.41 6.81 -12.85
C THR A 116 -9.00 7.46 -14.11
N ASP A 117 -8.69 8.73 -14.37
CA ASP A 117 -9.16 9.44 -15.57
C ASP A 117 -8.61 8.80 -16.85
N TRP A 118 -7.34 8.38 -16.84
CA TRP A 118 -6.70 7.69 -17.97
C TRP A 118 -7.34 6.32 -18.26
N LEU A 119 -7.64 5.52 -17.23
CA LEU A 119 -8.35 4.25 -17.38
C LEU A 119 -9.76 4.47 -17.93
N ARG A 120 -10.48 5.46 -17.41
CA ARG A 120 -11.84 5.82 -17.89
C ARG A 120 -11.86 6.31 -19.34
N ALA A 121 -10.78 6.92 -19.80
CA ALA A 121 -10.58 7.32 -21.18
C ALA A 121 -10.25 6.14 -22.12
N GLY A 122 -10.23 4.90 -21.63
CA GLY A 122 -9.91 3.71 -22.41
C GLY A 122 -8.42 3.36 -22.43
N GLY A 123 -7.65 3.86 -21.46
CA GLY A 123 -6.26 3.47 -21.25
C GLY A 123 -6.12 1.97 -21.01
N ASN A 124 -5.19 1.32 -21.72
CA ASN A 124 -4.90 -0.10 -21.54
C ASN A 124 -3.80 -0.28 -20.51
N ALA A 125 -4.15 -0.80 -19.33
CA ALA A 125 -3.20 -1.10 -18.27
C ALA A 125 -2.11 -2.07 -18.78
N PRO A 126 -0.83 -1.74 -18.59
CA PRO A 126 0.26 -2.66 -18.92
C PRO A 126 0.17 -3.95 -18.12
N ASP A 127 0.73 -5.03 -18.66
CA ASP A 127 0.86 -6.30 -17.97
C ASP A 127 1.60 -6.12 -16.64
N GLY A 128 1.09 -6.74 -15.58
CA GLY A 128 1.65 -6.67 -14.22
C GLY A 128 1.15 -5.49 -13.38
N MET A 129 0.52 -4.46 -13.95
CA MET A 129 0.06 -3.29 -13.17
C MET A 129 -0.92 -3.66 -12.06
N LEU A 130 -1.93 -4.48 -12.40
CA LEU A 130 -2.90 -4.97 -11.44
C LEU A 130 -2.25 -5.83 -10.36
N ASP A 131 -1.37 -6.75 -10.75
CA ASP A 131 -0.76 -7.69 -9.82
C ASP A 131 0.20 -7.00 -8.85
N ASP A 132 0.96 -6.00 -9.33
CA ASP A 132 1.87 -5.22 -8.49
C ASP A 132 1.12 -4.40 -7.43
N ILE A 133 0.11 -3.63 -7.83
CA ILE A 133 -0.69 -2.82 -6.91
C ILE A 133 -1.44 -3.73 -5.93
N ARG A 134 -2.03 -4.83 -6.42
CA ARG A 134 -2.70 -5.82 -5.58
C ARG A 134 -1.74 -6.46 -4.57
N SER A 135 -0.52 -6.80 -4.99
CA SER A 135 0.49 -7.42 -4.13
C SER A 135 0.87 -6.52 -2.96
N VAL A 136 1.11 -5.23 -3.24
CA VAL A 136 1.38 -4.22 -2.20
C VAL A 136 0.18 -4.08 -1.26
N ARG A 137 -1.03 -3.90 -1.80
CA ARG A 137 -2.25 -3.78 -0.98
C ARG A 137 -2.48 -4.99 -0.10
N ASN A 138 -2.31 -6.19 -0.62
CA ASN A 138 -2.49 -7.44 0.14
C ASN A 138 -1.45 -7.59 1.25
N THR A 139 -0.21 -7.18 1.00
CA THR A 139 0.83 -7.15 2.04
C THR A 139 0.45 -6.19 3.16
N ASN A 140 -0.02 -4.99 2.80
CA ASN A 140 -0.44 -3.99 3.76
C ASN A 140 -1.67 -4.44 4.56
N ARG A 141 -2.67 -5.07 3.92
CA ARG A 141 -3.85 -5.63 4.59
C ARG A 141 -3.50 -6.71 5.62
N LYS A 142 -2.55 -7.58 5.31
CA LYS A 142 -2.07 -8.60 6.25
C LYS A 142 -1.46 -7.99 7.51
N ASN A 143 -0.69 -6.92 7.33
CA ASN A 143 -0.01 -6.24 8.42
C ASN A 143 -0.93 -5.26 9.17
N TRP A 144 -1.98 -4.76 8.50
CA TRP A 144 -2.91 -3.75 8.98
C TRP A 144 -4.37 -4.12 8.64
N PRO A 145 -4.98 -5.11 9.31
CA PRO A 145 -6.33 -5.57 8.98
C PRO A 145 -7.40 -4.47 9.10
N GLU A 146 -7.18 -3.45 9.92
CA GLU A 146 -8.09 -2.30 10.06
C GLU A 146 -8.19 -1.47 8.76
N LEU A 147 -7.21 -1.60 7.86
CA LEU A 147 -7.28 -1.02 6.52
C LEU A 147 -8.51 -1.53 5.75
N ASP A 148 -8.91 -2.78 5.94
CA ASP A 148 -10.10 -3.34 5.28
C ASP A 148 -11.41 -2.82 5.87
N VAL A 149 -11.43 -2.57 7.18
CA VAL A 149 -12.56 -1.91 7.82
C VAL A 149 -12.66 -0.47 7.32
N PHE A 150 -11.53 0.23 7.22
CA PHE A 150 -11.47 1.62 6.75
C PHE A 150 -11.89 1.78 5.29
N LEU A 151 -11.48 0.85 4.43
CA LEU A 151 -11.85 0.84 3.02
C LEU A 151 -13.21 0.18 2.75
N GLU A 152 -13.97 -0.19 3.78
CA GLU A 152 -15.28 -0.88 3.72
C GLU A 152 -15.26 -2.17 2.88
N ARG A 153 -14.14 -2.91 2.86
CA ARG A 153 -13.92 -4.07 1.99
C ARG A 153 -13.35 -5.25 2.76
N PRO A 154 -14.09 -6.36 2.96
CA PRO A 154 -13.53 -7.56 3.57
C PRO A 154 -12.47 -8.23 2.66
N ILE A 155 -11.47 -8.86 3.27
CA ILE A 155 -10.41 -9.64 2.62
C ILE A 155 -11.04 -10.64 1.64
N VAL A 156 -10.83 -10.46 0.33
CA VAL A 156 -11.06 -11.54 -0.65
C VAL A 156 -9.75 -12.31 -0.78
N GLU A 157 -9.53 -13.25 0.12
CA GLU A 157 -8.53 -14.30 -0.10
C GLU A 157 -8.97 -15.12 -1.30
N ARG A 158 -8.46 -14.80 -2.48
CA ARG A 158 -8.40 -15.81 -3.55
C ARG A 158 -7.31 -16.77 -3.16
N SER A 159 -7.70 -17.84 -2.47
CA SER A 159 -6.90 -19.05 -2.37
C SER A 159 -6.41 -19.39 -3.77
N ARG A 160 -5.10 -19.29 -3.97
CA ARG A 160 -4.43 -19.92 -5.10
C ARG A 160 -4.73 -21.41 -4.92
N VAL A 161 -5.73 -21.91 -5.65
CA VAL A 161 -5.95 -23.33 -5.76
C VAL A 161 -4.74 -23.84 -6.52
N ASP A 162 -3.75 -24.34 -5.78
CA ASP A 162 -2.74 -25.24 -6.34
C ASP A 162 -3.51 -26.45 -6.85
N ASP A 163 -3.70 -26.49 -8.18
CA ASP A 163 -4.37 -27.58 -8.87
C ASP A 163 -3.52 -28.86 -8.73
N PRO A 164 -3.93 -29.87 -7.95
CA PRO A 164 -3.12 -31.07 -7.72
C PRO A 164 -3.14 -32.02 -8.93
N ASN A 165 -3.89 -31.71 -9.99
CA ASN A 165 -4.20 -32.65 -11.07
C ASN A 165 -3.29 -32.58 -12.31
N GLN A 166 -2.17 -31.85 -12.29
CA GLN A 166 -1.26 -31.80 -13.44
C GLN A 166 -0.40 -33.06 -13.66
N TYR A 167 -0.46 -34.09 -12.80
CA TYR A 167 0.34 -35.32 -12.96
C TYR A 167 -0.45 -36.58 -13.32
N ALA A 168 -1.75 -36.50 -13.55
CA ALA A 168 -2.55 -37.68 -13.90
C ALA A 168 -3.02 -37.63 -15.34
N LEU A 169 -2.10 -37.76 -16.31
CA LEU A 169 -2.36 -38.26 -17.68
C LEU A 169 -1.03 -38.45 -18.43
N SER A 170 -0.27 -39.47 -18.04
CA SER A 170 0.73 -40.12 -18.90
C SER A 170 0.94 -41.56 -18.44
N LEU A 171 0.00 -42.42 -18.80
CA LEU A 171 0.18 -43.87 -18.93
C LEU A 171 -0.69 -44.37 -20.09
#